data_AF-A0A3C2CJN6-F1
#
_entry.id   AF-A0A3C2CJN6-F1
#
_cell.length_a   1.000
_cell.length_b   1.000
_cell.length_c   1.000
_cell.angle_alpha   90.00
_cell.angle_beta   90.00
_cell.angle_gamma   90.00
#
_symmetry.space_group_name_H-M   'P 1'
#
loop_
_entity.id
_entity.type
_entity.pdbx_description
1 polymer ?
#
loop_
_entity_poly.entity_id
_entity_poly.type
_entity_poly.pdbx_seq_one_letter_code
_entity_poly.pdbx_strand_id
1 'polypeptide(L)' 'GRMGNQKTTILNLEVVQTDTEKELLLIKGSVPGPNGSTVLIRDAVKGAV' A
#
# COMPACT_ATOMS: atom_id res chain seq x y z
N GLY A 1 13.84 -23.62 4.77
CA GLY A 1 13.18 -22.72 5.75
C GLY A 1 11.99 -22.05 5.08
N ARG A 2 10.96 -21.66 5.85
CA ARG A 2 9.78 -20.97 5.30
C ARG A 2 10.08 -19.48 5.16
N MET A 3 10.16 -18.99 3.93
CA MET A 3 10.23 -17.56 3.62
C MET A 3 8.80 -17.04 3.37
N GLY A 4 8.45 -15.87 3.88
CA GLY A 4 7.14 -15.24 3.69
C GLY A 4 6.19 -15.35 4.89
N ASN A 5 4.90 -15.05 4.67
CA ASN A 5 3.85 -14.95 5.70
C ASN A 5 4.17 -13.98 6.85
N GLN A 6 4.86 -12.88 6.54
CA GLN A 6 5.18 -11.83 7.50
C GLN A 6 4.54 -10.52 7.05
N LYS A 7 4.07 -9.72 8.02
CA LYS A 7 3.54 -8.39 7.76
C LYS A 7 4.68 -7.48 7.30
N THR A 8 4.67 -7.13 6.02
CA THR A 8 5.63 -6.20 5.41
C THR A 8 4.93 -4.88 5.12
N THR A 9 5.58 -3.76 5.41
CA THR A 9 5.10 -2.43 5.02
C THR A 9 6.10 -1.80 4.08
N ILE A 10 5.64 -1.38 2.91
CA ILE A 10 6.41 -0.53 2.01
C ILE A 10 6.07 0.91 2.39
N LEU A 11 7.10 1.70 2.69
CA LEU A 11 6.98 3.09 3.11
C LEU A 11 7.16 4.02 1.90
N ASN A 12 6.68 5.26 2.04
CA ASN A 12 6.83 6.32 1.03
C ASN A 12 6.20 5.97 -0.34
N LEU A 13 5.02 5.36 -0.31
CA LEU A 13 4.20 5.16 -1.51
C LEU A 13 3.40 6.44 -1.79
N GLU A 14 3.31 6.81 -3.06
CA GLU A 14 2.62 8.01 -3.52
C GLU A 14 1.17 7.65 -3.92
N VAL A 15 0.19 8.38 -3.39
CA VAL A 15 -1.21 8.26 -3.81
C VAL A 15 -1.41 9.15 -5.04
N VAL A 16 -1.68 8.54 -6.19
CA VAL A 16 -1.81 9.25 -7.47
C VAL A 16 -3.21 9.82 -7.63
N GLN A 17 -4.22 9.03 -7.30
CA GLN A 17 -5.61 9.43 -7.48
C GLN A 17 -6.50 8.66 -6.51
N THR A 18 -7.55 9.34 -6.03
CA THR A 18 -8.63 8.73 -5.26
C THR A 18 -9.89 8.88 -6.08
N ASP A 19 -10.50 7.75 -6.46
CA ASP A 19 -11.81 7.71 -7.11
C ASP A 19 -12.84 7.32 -6.05
N THR A 20 -13.51 8.31 -5.49
CA THR A 20 -14.57 8.11 -4.49
C THR A 20 -15.85 7.52 -5.08
N GLU A 21 -16.06 7.60 -6.40
CA GLU A 21 -17.26 7.01 -7.03
C GLU A 21 -17.15 5.49 -7.13
N LYS A 22 -15.93 4.98 -7.34
CA LYS A 22 -15.65 3.53 -7.39
C LYS A 22 -15.05 2.97 -6.11
N GLU A 23 -14.89 3.80 -5.08
CA GLU A 23 -14.18 3.46 -3.84
C GLU A 23 -12.75 2.92 -4.10
N LEU A 24 -12.08 3.47 -5.12
CA LEU A 24 -10.75 3.04 -5.54
C LEU A 24 -9.68 4.04 -5.12
N LEU A 25 -8.56 3.51 -4.65
CA LEU A 25 -7.35 4.27 -4.36
C LEU A 25 -6.23 3.81 -5.31
N LEU A 26 -5.72 4.73 -6.12
CA LEU A 26 -4.58 4.49 -7.00
C LEU A 26 -3.28 4.84 -6.28
N ILE A 27 -2.48 3.83 -5.99
CA ILE A 27 -1.16 3.96 -5.38
C ILE A 27 -0.09 3.69 -6.44
N LYS A 28 0.89 4.58 -6.54
CA LYS A 28 2.08 4.37 -7.36
C LYS A 28 3.12 3.58 -6.58
N GLY A 29 3.38 2.37 -7.05
CA GLY A 29 4.39 1.48 -6.50
C GLY A 29 3.87 0.06 -6.32
N SER A 30 4.50 -0.67 -5.41
CA SER A 30 4.16 -2.05 -5.11
C SER A 30 3.42 -2.14 -3.78
N VAL A 31 2.30 -2.87 -3.77
CA VAL A 31 1.56 -3.20 -2.55
C VAL A 31 1.99 -4.61 -2.10
N PRO A 32 2.33 -4.81 -0.81
CA PRO A 32 2.74 -6.12 -0.33
C PRO A 32 1.57 -7.09 -0.29
N GLY A 33 1.78 -8.29 -0.81
CA GLY A 33 0.78 -9.37 -0.84
C GLY A 33 0.22 -9.64 -2.24
N PRO A 34 -0.56 -10.72 -2.41
CA PRO A 34 -1.23 -11.03 -3.68
C PRO A 34 -2.44 -10.12 -3.92
N ASN A 35 -2.90 -10.06 -5.17
CA ASN A 35 -4.13 -9.35 -5.54
C ASN A 35 -5.33 -9.91 -4.76
N GLY A 36 -6.15 -9.04 -4.19
CA GLY A 36 -7.31 -9.41 -3.34
C GLY A 36 -6.97 -9.70 -1.88
N SER A 37 -5.72 -9.52 -1.46
CA SER A 37 -5.36 -9.56 -0.03
C SER A 37 -5.79 -8.30 0.71
N THR A 38 -6.09 -8.45 2.00
CA THR A 38 -6.37 -7.31 2.87
C THR A 38 -5.07 -6.57 3.19
N VAL A 39 -5.07 -5.26 2.95
CA VAL A 39 -3.94 -4.37 3.22
C VAL A 39 -4.33 -3.29 4.21
N LEU A 40 -3.36 -2.83 5.01
CA LEU A 40 -3.56 -1.75 5.97
C LEU A 40 -2.87 -0.50 5.45
N ILE A 41 -3.66 0.54 5.18
CA ILE A 41 -3.18 1.86 4.75
C ILE A 41 -3.05 2.73 5.99
N ARG A 42 -1.91 3.40 6.12
CA ARG A 42 -1.59 4.32 7.23
C ARG A 42 -0.79 5.49 6.69
N ASP A 43 -0.85 6.61 7.38
CA ASP A 43 -0.07 7.80 7.02
C ASP A 43 1.43 7.51 7.06
N ALA A 44 2.13 8.05 6.07
CA ALA A 44 3.57 7.90 5.97
C ALA A 44 4.27 8.76 7.04
N VAL A 45 5.04 8.11 7.90
CA VAL A 45 5.88 8.78 8.90
C VAL A 45 7.11 9.48 8.30
N LYS A 46 7.56 9.06 7.11
CA LYS A 46 8.58 9.76 6.34
C LYS A 46 7.87 10.64 5.32
N GLY A 47 7.80 11.94 5.60
CA GLY A 47 7.36 12.94 4.63
C GLY A 47 8.46 13.21 3.61
N ALA A 48 8.07 13.35 2.34
CA ALA A 48 8.91 14.03 1.37
C ALA A 48 9.02 15.50 1.79
N VAL A 49 10.24 15.90 2.17
CA VAL A 49 10.64 17.31 2.33
C VAL A 49 11.14 17.79 0.97
#